data_AF-A0AAF0PYH5-F1
#
_entry.id   AF-A0AAF0PYH5-F1
#
_cell.length_a   1.000
_cell.length_b   1.000
_cell.length_c   1.000
_cell.angle_alpha   90.00
_cell.angle_beta   90.00
_cell.angle_gamma   90.00
#
_symmetry.space_group_name_H-M   'P 1'
#
loop_
_entity.id
_entity.type
_entity.pdbx_description
1 polymer ?
#
loop_
_entity_poly.entity_id
_entity_poly.type
_entity_poly.pdbx_seq_one_letter_code
_entity_poly.pdbx_strand_id
1 'polypeptide(L)'
;MDQNVSNGVEPVNNMKPPTTPAALAVKCARCLKWRYIPTKEKYEEIREHILERPFYCETTREWHSNKKCDDPPDITEDESGLKWEIDAPNIPQPPPGWERLIKFRTKRDTRIVDVYYNSPSKQQLRSKIEVEKYVLNVF
;
A
#
# COMPACT_ATOMS: atom_id res chain seq x y z
N MET A 1 -13.00 53.57 -16.03
CA MET A 1 -12.91 52.20 -16.58
C MET A 1 -12.03 51.43 -15.63
N ASP A 2 -12.60 50.67 -14.70
CA ASP A 2 -11.84 49.76 -13.85
C ASP A 2 -12.54 48.40 -13.95
N GLN A 3 -11.96 47.50 -14.75
CA GLN A 3 -12.39 46.10 -14.82
C GLN A 3 -11.53 45.28 -13.86
N ASN A 4 -12.23 44.63 -12.93
CA ASN A 4 -11.84 43.44 -12.18
C ASN A 4 -11.01 42.43 -13.00
N VAL A 5 -10.06 41.75 -12.37
CA VAL A 5 -10.11 40.27 -12.24
C VAL A 5 -9.48 39.86 -10.91
N SER A 6 -10.34 39.45 -9.98
CA SER A 6 -10.04 38.66 -8.80
C SER A 6 -9.61 37.24 -9.19
N ASN A 7 -8.43 36.79 -8.76
CA ASN A 7 -8.13 35.36 -8.62
C ASN A 7 -7.92 35.07 -7.13
N GLY A 8 -9.03 34.74 -6.46
CA GLY A 8 -8.98 34.12 -5.14
C GLY A 8 -8.31 32.76 -5.27
N VAL A 9 -7.25 32.53 -4.51
CA VAL A 9 -6.69 31.21 -4.30
C VAL A 9 -7.69 30.46 -3.42
N GLU A 10 -8.42 29.50 -4.01
CA GLU A 10 -9.29 28.63 -3.22
C GLU A 10 -8.46 27.78 -2.24
N PRO A 11 -8.91 27.62 -0.98
CA PRO A 11 -8.19 26.81 -0.01
C PRO A 11 -8.29 25.32 -0.38
N VAL A 12 -7.14 24.71 -0.68
CA VAL A 12 -6.96 23.27 -0.88
C VAL A 12 -7.18 22.55 0.45
N ASN A 13 -8.43 22.29 0.87
CA ASN A 13 -8.69 21.54 2.11
C ASN A 13 -10.02 20.77 2.14
N ASN A 14 -10.50 20.28 1.00
CA ASN A 14 -11.71 19.43 0.93
C ASN A 14 -11.48 18.04 0.29
N MET A 15 -10.24 17.57 0.14
CA MET A 15 -10.02 16.18 -0.26
C MET A 15 -10.34 15.25 0.92
N LYS A 16 -11.43 14.49 0.79
CA LYS A 16 -11.73 13.36 1.68
C LYS A 16 -10.48 12.47 1.78
N PRO A 17 -10.03 12.09 2.98
CA PRO A 17 -8.82 11.29 3.13
C PRO A 17 -8.94 9.97 2.36
N PRO A 18 -7.86 9.50 1.73
CA PRO A 18 -7.89 8.28 0.93
C PRO A 18 -8.33 7.10 1.79
N THR A 19 -9.19 6.25 1.24
CA THR A 19 -9.74 5.07 1.93
C THR A 19 -8.91 3.82 1.68
N THR A 20 -7.96 3.88 0.75
CA THR A 20 -7.06 2.79 0.33
C THR A 20 -5.65 3.34 0.09
N PRO A 21 -4.60 2.51 0.14
CA PRO A 21 -3.24 2.94 -0.18
C PRO A 21 -3.14 3.53 -1.58
N ALA A 22 -2.54 4.71 -1.71
CA ALA A 22 -2.32 5.37 -2.99
C ALA A 22 -1.13 4.80 -3.76
N ALA A 23 -0.16 4.20 -3.06
CA ALA A 23 1.01 3.57 -3.64
C ALA A 23 1.50 2.43 -2.74
N LEU A 24 2.23 1.50 -3.32
CA LEU A 24 2.93 0.42 -2.62
C LEU A 24 4.42 0.71 -2.62
N ALA A 25 5.07 0.52 -1.48
CA ALA A 25 6.49 0.77 -1.34
C ALA A 25 7.12 -0.17 -0.34
N VAL A 26 8.42 -0.41 -0.51
CA VAL A 26 9.23 -1.23 0.38
C VAL A 26 10.53 -0.51 0.70
N LYS A 27 11.06 -0.78 1.90
CA LYS A 27 12.30 -0.20 2.39
C LYS A 27 13.49 -1.07 1.97
N CYS A 28 14.51 -0.44 1.40
CA CYS A 28 15.79 -1.10 1.10
C CYS A 28 16.51 -1.50 2.40
N ALA A 29 16.94 -2.75 2.51
CA ALA A 29 17.68 -3.25 3.66
C ALA A 29 19.10 -2.65 3.79
N ARG A 30 19.67 -2.11 2.71
CA ARG A 30 21.03 -1.54 2.69
C ARG A 30 21.06 -0.05 3.01
N CYS A 31 20.31 0.74 2.26
CA CYS A 31 20.33 2.21 2.39
C CYS A 31 19.12 2.78 3.11
N LEU A 32 18.16 1.93 3.52
CA LEU A 32 16.95 2.32 4.25
C LEU A 32 16.01 3.27 3.49
N LYS A 33 16.27 3.53 2.21
CA LYS A 33 15.43 4.32 1.31
C LYS A 33 14.21 3.54 0.85
N TRP A 34 13.10 4.24 0.68
CA TRP A 34 11.84 3.68 0.19
C TRP A 34 11.82 3.65 -1.34
N ARG A 35 11.34 2.53 -1.89
CA ARG A 35 11.19 2.30 -3.33
C ARG A 35 9.76 1.92 -3.66
N TYR A 36 9.21 2.50 -4.72
CA TYR A 36 7.88 2.13 -5.20
C TYR A 36 7.89 0.71 -5.78
N ILE A 37 6.81 -0.02 -5.52
CA ILE A 37 6.52 -1.31 -6.14
C ILE A 37 5.38 -1.13 -7.14
N PRO A 38 5.56 -1.56 -8.41
CA PRO A 38 4.62 -1.23 -9.48
C PRO A 38 3.29 -1.98 -9.39
N THR A 39 3.28 -3.18 -8.82
CA THR A 39 2.10 -4.05 -8.74
C THR A 39 1.92 -4.64 -7.36
N LYS A 40 0.69 -5.02 -7.06
CA LYS A 40 0.35 -5.61 -5.77
C LYS A 40 0.94 -7.00 -5.61
N GLU A 41 0.94 -7.79 -6.66
CA GLU A 41 1.48 -9.15 -6.69
C GLU A 41 2.97 -9.13 -6.34
N LYS A 42 3.74 -8.19 -6.92
CA LYS A 42 5.16 -8.05 -6.60
C LYS A 42 5.38 -7.61 -5.16
N TYR A 43 4.52 -6.73 -4.64
CA TYR A 43 4.59 -6.29 -3.25
C TYR A 43 4.33 -7.46 -2.28
N GLU A 44 3.31 -8.27 -2.56
CA GLU A 44 2.95 -9.43 -1.74
C GLU A 44 4.03 -10.51 -1.79
N GLU A 45 4.63 -10.77 -2.95
CA GLU A 45 5.78 -11.68 -3.11
C GLU A 45 7.00 -11.24 -2.28
N ILE A 46 7.37 -9.96 -2.37
CA ILE A 46 8.48 -9.38 -1.60
C ILE A 46 8.20 -9.47 -0.11
N ARG A 47 6.98 -9.11 0.32
CA ARG A 47 6.56 -9.14 1.72
C ARG A 47 6.57 -10.55 2.31
N GLU A 48 6.12 -11.55 1.56
CA GLU A 48 6.09 -12.95 1.99
C GLU A 48 7.49 -13.48 2.32
N HIS A 49 8.52 -13.03 1.57
CA HIS A 49 9.88 -13.53 1.71
C HIS A 49 10.86 -12.51 2.31
N ILE A 50 10.38 -11.37 2.84
CA ILE A 50 11.25 -10.23 3.16
C ILE A 50 12.32 -10.54 4.23
N LEU A 51 12.08 -11.49 5.14
CA LEU A 51 13.08 -11.91 6.13
C LEU A 51 14.15 -12.83 5.55
N GLU A 52 13.80 -13.64 4.56
CA GLU A 52 14.73 -14.59 3.91
C GLU A 52 15.47 -13.94 2.74
N ARG A 53 14.77 -13.07 2.01
CA ARG A 53 15.21 -12.34 0.83
C ARG A 53 14.98 -10.84 1.05
N PRO A 54 15.89 -10.16 1.77
CA PRO A 54 15.78 -8.73 1.99
C PRO A 54 15.71 -7.96 0.68
N PHE A 55 14.93 -6.90 0.67
CA PHE A 55 14.79 -6.04 -0.49
C PHE A 55 16.00 -5.11 -0.66
N TYR A 56 16.55 -5.05 -1.88
CA TYR A 56 17.60 -4.10 -2.27
C TYR A 56 17.14 -3.22 -3.43
N CYS A 57 17.69 -2.00 -3.55
CA CYS A 57 17.33 -1.07 -4.65
C CYS A 57 17.57 -1.70 -6.03
N GLU A 58 18.58 -2.55 -6.16
CA GLU A 58 18.93 -3.26 -7.37
C GLU A 58 17.84 -4.24 -7.82
N THR A 59 16.98 -4.72 -6.92
CA THR A 59 15.81 -5.56 -7.23
C THR A 59 14.81 -4.82 -8.13
N THR A 60 14.80 -3.48 -8.10
CA THR A 60 13.93 -2.66 -8.96
C THR A 60 14.22 -2.82 -10.46
N ARG A 61 15.32 -3.47 -10.82
CA ARG A 61 15.64 -3.86 -12.20
C ARG A 61 14.63 -4.85 -12.78
N GLU A 62 14.01 -5.67 -11.94
CA GLU A 62 12.97 -6.63 -12.36
C GLU A 62 11.78 -5.95 -13.06
N TRP A 63 11.54 -4.67 -12.79
CA TRP A 63 10.52 -3.85 -13.45
C TRP A 63 11.12 -2.61 -14.13
N HIS A 64 12.37 -2.71 -14.59
CA HIS A 64 13.05 -1.70 -15.42
C HIS A 64 13.27 -0.32 -14.77
N SER A 65 13.15 -0.19 -13.45
CA SER A 65 13.40 1.10 -12.78
C SER A 65 14.89 1.37 -12.52
N ASN A 66 15.71 0.31 -12.45
CA ASN A 66 17.18 0.37 -12.34
C ASN A 66 17.73 1.24 -11.18
N LYS A 67 16.97 1.40 -10.09
CA LYS A 67 17.35 2.23 -8.95
C LYS A 67 18.59 1.68 -8.24
N LYS A 68 19.41 2.59 -7.74
CA LYS A 68 20.60 2.31 -6.93
C LYS A 68 20.44 2.88 -5.53
N CYS A 69 21.32 2.46 -4.64
CA CYS A 69 21.33 2.99 -3.27
C CYS A 69 21.72 4.47 -3.22
N ASP A 70 22.46 4.98 -4.20
CA ASP A 70 22.89 6.38 -4.27
C ASP A 70 21.76 7.31 -4.73
N ASP A 71 20.81 6.79 -5.52
CA ASP A 71 19.68 7.58 -5.99
C ASP A 71 18.81 8.09 -4.83
N PRO A 72 18.18 9.27 -4.96
CA PRO A 72 17.21 9.79 -3.98
C PRO A 72 16.09 8.77 -3.71
N PRO A 73 15.53 8.71 -2.48
CA PRO A 73 14.39 7.83 -2.17
C PRO A 73 13.17 8.23 -3.01
N ASP A 74 12.30 7.26 -3.32
CA ASP A 74 11.07 7.58 -4.07
C ASP A 74 9.99 8.20 -3.17
N ILE A 75 10.13 8.02 -1.84
CA ILE A 75 9.29 8.62 -0.81
C ILE A 75 10.21 9.26 0.24
N THR A 76 10.10 10.57 0.41
CA THR A 76 10.76 11.31 1.50
C THR A 76 9.85 11.37 2.73
N GLU A 77 10.43 11.52 3.92
CA GLU A 77 9.65 11.53 5.17
C GLU A 77 8.69 12.72 5.28
N ASP A 78 8.99 13.81 4.57
CA ASP A 78 8.25 15.07 4.63
C ASP A 78 7.09 15.14 3.62
N GLU A 79 7.16 14.37 2.52
CA GLU A 79 6.14 14.37 1.46
C GLU A 79 5.00 13.37 1.71
N SER A 80 5.22 12.36 2.56
CA SER A 80 4.20 11.35 2.88
C SER A 80 3.55 11.66 4.23
N GLY A 81 2.50 12.48 4.23
CA GLY A 81 1.70 12.76 5.43
C GLY A 81 1.11 11.51 6.12
N LEU A 82 1.23 10.31 5.54
CA LEU A 82 0.88 9.02 6.16
C LEU A 82 1.80 7.90 5.67
N LYS A 83 3.00 7.77 6.25
CA LYS A 83 3.86 6.60 6.07
C LYS A 83 3.47 5.51 7.06
N TRP A 84 2.94 4.39 6.55
CA TRP A 84 2.61 3.22 7.35
C TRP A 84 3.46 2.04 6.90
N GLU A 85 4.25 1.48 7.81
CA GLU A 85 4.70 0.09 7.71
C GLU A 85 3.50 -0.77 8.15
N ILE A 86 2.54 -0.98 7.22
CA ILE A 86 1.24 -1.61 7.52
C ILE A 86 1.40 -3.11 7.79
N ASP A 87 2.21 -3.76 6.96
CA ASP A 87 2.28 -5.21 6.92
C ASP A 87 3.45 -5.71 7.77
N ALA A 88 3.15 -6.69 8.63
CA ALA A 88 4.18 -7.50 9.25
C ALA A 88 4.92 -8.32 8.17
N PRO A 89 6.21 -8.63 8.38
CA PRO A 89 6.94 -9.51 7.48
C PRO A 89 6.31 -10.91 7.42
N ASN A 90 6.54 -11.63 6.32
CA ASN A 90 6.14 -13.03 6.11
C ASN A 90 4.64 -13.31 6.14
N ILE A 91 3.81 -12.31 5.82
CA ILE A 91 2.40 -12.59 5.52
C ILE A 91 2.34 -13.23 4.13
N PRO A 92 1.74 -14.43 3.97
CA PRO A 92 1.71 -15.14 2.70
C PRO A 92 0.83 -14.41 1.68
N GLN A 93 1.11 -14.67 0.41
CA GLN A 93 0.24 -14.25 -0.69
C GLN A 93 -1.16 -14.89 -0.53
N PRO A 94 -2.23 -14.19 -0.92
CA PRO A 94 -3.56 -14.80 -0.97
C PRO A 94 -3.56 -15.96 -2.00
N PRO A 95 -4.30 -17.05 -1.76
CA PRO A 95 -4.43 -18.13 -2.73
C PRO A 95 -5.01 -17.64 -4.08
N PRO A 96 -4.82 -18.38 -5.18
CA PRO A 96 -5.38 -17.99 -6.48
C PRO A 96 -6.89 -17.71 -6.41
N GLY A 97 -7.31 -16.59 -7.01
CA GLY A 97 -8.69 -16.13 -6.99
C GLY A 97 -9.12 -15.38 -5.73
N TRP A 98 -8.26 -15.32 -4.70
CA TRP A 98 -8.44 -14.45 -3.55
C TRP A 98 -7.68 -13.14 -3.72
N GLU A 99 -8.20 -12.08 -3.09
CA GLU A 99 -7.56 -10.77 -3.11
C GLU A 99 -7.53 -10.17 -1.71
N ARG A 100 -6.36 -9.73 -1.23
CA ARG A 100 -6.23 -9.01 0.05
C ARG A 100 -6.40 -7.50 -0.14
N LEU A 101 -7.24 -6.84 0.63
CA LEU A 101 -7.48 -5.40 0.53
C LEU A 101 -7.13 -4.69 1.84
N ILE A 102 -6.49 -3.53 1.70
CA ILE A 102 -6.17 -2.63 2.80
C ILE A 102 -7.09 -1.42 2.75
N LYS A 103 -7.82 -1.14 3.84
CA LYS A 103 -8.68 0.04 3.95
C LYS A 103 -8.34 0.88 5.18
N PHE A 104 -8.14 2.18 4.97
CA PHE A 104 -7.94 3.14 6.06
C PHE A 104 -9.27 3.52 6.71
N ARG A 105 -9.30 3.57 8.04
CA ARG A 105 -10.46 4.12 8.75
C ARG A 105 -10.43 5.64 8.71
N THR A 106 -11.35 6.25 7.97
CA THR A 106 -11.41 7.71 7.79
C THR A 106 -12.13 8.46 8.93
N LYS A 107 -12.42 7.82 10.07
CA LYS A 107 -13.12 8.46 11.19
C LYS A 107 -12.17 8.76 12.36
N ARG A 108 -12.28 9.99 12.89
CA ARG A 108 -11.68 10.47 14.14
C ARG A 108 -10.14 10.45 14.21
N ASP A 109 -9.46 10.76 13.10
CA ASP A 109 -7.99 10.82 13.08
C ASP A 109 -7.32 9.49 13.52
N THR A 110 -8.09 8.39 13.45
CA THR A 110 -7.61 7.09 13.87
C THR A 110 -6.74 6.52 12.77
N ARG A 111 -5.47 6.35 13.11
CA ARG A 111 -4.38 5.78 12.33
C ARG A 111 -4.52 4.26 12.12
N ILE A 112 -5.76 3.79 11.96
CA ILE A 112 -6.13 2.38 11.99
C ILE A 112 -6.42 1.90 10.56
N VAL A 113 -5.87 0.74 10.26
CA VAL A 113 -6.07 0.01 9.01
C VAL A 113 -6.88 -1.24 9.27
N ASP A 114 -7.86 -1.51 8.40
CA ASP A 114 -8.57 -2.78 8.34
C ASP A 114 -8.10 -3.60 7.13
N VAL A 115 -7.97 -4.91 7.32
CA VAL A 115 -7.68 -5.88 6.24
C VAL A 115 -8.97 -6.60 5.86
N TYR A 116 -9.22 -6.67 4.56
CA TYR A 116 -10.33 -7.44 3.98
C TYR A 116 -9.79 -8.46 2.98
N TYR A 117 -10.59 -9.47 2.67
CA TYR A 117 -10.31 -10.48 1.65
C TYR A 117 -11.51 -10.60 0.72
N ASN A 118 -11.31 -10.44 -0.59
CA ASN A 118 -12.30 -10.85 -1.57
C ASN A 118 -12.06 -12.33 -1.90
N SER A 119 -13.10 -13.13 -1.80
CA SER A 119 -13.08 -14.53 -2.19
C SER A 119 -13.25 -14.72 -3.71
N PRO A 120 -13.00 -15.93 -4.25
CA PRO A 120 -13.23 -16.23 -5.67
C PRO A 120 -14.67 -15.99 -6.12
N SER A 121 -15.65 -16.12 -5.22
CA SER A 121 -17.06 -15.80 -5.49
C SER A 121 -17.40 -14.31 -5.28
N LYS A 122 -16.38 -13.44 -5.17
CA LYS A 122 -16.48 -11.98 -4.98
C LYS A 122 -17.16 -11.54 -3.67
N GLN A 123 -17.29 -12.44 -2.70
CA GLN A 123 -17.72 -12.06 -1.35
C GLN A 123 -16.55 -11.43 -0.59
N GLN A 124 -16.78 -10.25 0.00
CA GLN A 124 -15.80 -9.58 0.84
C GLN A 124 -15.93 -10.06 2.29
N LEU A 125 -14.80 -10.47 2.85
CA LEU A 125 -14.65 -11.06 4.17
C LEU A 125 -13.67 -10.20 4.98
N ARG A 126 -13.92 -10.00 6.27
CA ARG A 126 -13.15 -9.06 7.11
C ARG A 126 -12.54 -9.69 8.36
N SER A 127 -12.82 -10.97 8.61
CA SER A 127 -12.34 -11.65 9.81
C SER A 127 -11.91 -13.08 9.51
N LYS A 128 -11.03 -13.62 10.36
CA LYS A 128 -10.62 -15.02 10.31
C LYS A 128 -11.83 -15.96 10.34
N ILE A 129 -12.81 -15.69 11.21
CA ILE A 129 -14.03 -16.50 11.35
C ILE A 129 -14.86 -16.51 10.06
N GLU A 130 -14.98 -15.36 9.39
CA GLU A 130 -15.68 -15.27 8.10
C GLU A 130 -14.96 -16.05 6.99
N VAL A 131 -13.63 -15.96 6.94
CA VAL A 131 -12.81 -16.73 5.99
C VAL A 131 -12.92 -18.23 6.26
N GLU A 132 -12.83 -18.66 7.52
CA GLU A 132 -12.98 -20.06 7.91
C GLU A 132 -14.36 -20.61 7.53
N LYS A 133 -15.43 -19.89 7.83
CA LYS A 133 -16.80 -20.29 7.45
C LYS A 133 -16.97 -20.37 5.93
N TYR A 134 -16.40 -19.41 5.19
CA TYR A 134 -16.46 -19.44 3.74
C TYR A 134 -15.77 -20.69 3.19
N VAL A 135 -14.55 -20.99 3.66
CA VAL A 135 -13.79 -22.16 3.21
C VAL A 135 -14.49 -23.48 3.58
N LEU A 136 -15.10 -23.57 4.77
CA LEU A 136 -15.79 -24.78 5.23
C LEU A 136 -17.17 -25.02 4.58
N ASN A 137 -17.82 -23.99 4.03
CA ASN A 137 -19.15 -24.09 3.42
C ASN A 137 -19.12 -24.23 1.88
N VAL A 138 -17.93 -24.18 1.27
CA VAL A 138 -17.74 -24.29 -0.20
C VAL A 138 -17.31 -25.72 -0.61
N PHE A 139 -17.17 -26.64 0.36
CA PHE A 139 -17.01 -28.09 0.16
C PHE A 139 -18.21 -28.84 0.76
#